data_AF-A0A2V9E1R9-F1
#
_entry.id   AF-A0A2V9E1R9-F1
#
_cell.length_a   1.000
_cell.length_b   1.000
_cell.length_c   1.000
_cell.angle_alpha   90.00
_cell.angle_beta   90.00
_cell.angle_gamma   90.00
#
_symmetry.space_group_name_H-M   'P 1'
#
loop_
_entity.id
_entity.type
_entity.pdbx_description
1 polymer ?
#
loop_
_entity_poly.entity_id
_entity_poly.type
_entity_poly.pdbx_seq_one_letter_code
_entity_poly.pdbx_strand_id
1 'polypeptide(L)'
;MRLTRPALLLLSAFLISIPVAAQQQPRKDPQALAILAQCQAAMGASAGVRDTIAEGTIAFEGGSSGTITIKSKGVAQYRLDVTSNGKQVTNVFNGGTGHRQQDGKRTDLPVWSHSISVRSTYQHSHA
;
A
#
# COMPACT_ATOMS: atom_id res chain seq x y z
N MET A 1 12.72 39.32 59.26
CA MET A 1 12.39 37.93 58.86
C MET A 1 12.22 37.85 57.36
N ARG A 2 13.14 37.21 56.64
CA ARG A 2 12.98 36.81 55.24
C ARG A 2 13.52 35.39 55.12
N LEU A 3 12.62 34.40 55.08
CA LEU A 3 13.00 33.00 54.85
C LEU A 3 13.53 32.87 53.42
N THR A 4 14.80 32.49 53.32
CA THR A 4 15.48 32.10 52.09
C THR A 4 14.80 30.89 51.47
N ARG A 5 14.57 30.95 50.15
CA ARG A 5 13.94 29.93 49.30
C ARG A 5 14.99 29.07 48.53
N PRO A 6 15.65 28.06 49.11
CA PRO A 6 16.48 27.16 48.31
C PRO A 6 15.86 25.76 48.11
N ALA A 7 14.70 25.46 48.71
CA ALA A 7 14.19 24.09 48.77
C ALA A 7 13.40 23.61 47.54
N LEU A 8 13.00 24.50 46.62
CA LEU A 8 12.10 24.15 45.50
C LEU A 8 12.83 23.80 44.18
N LEU A 9 14.16 23.96 44.12
CA LEU A 9 14.93 23.71 42.88
C LEU A 9 15.55 22.32 42.79
N LEU A 10 15.57 21.55 43.88
CA LEU A 10 16.19 20.21 43.89
C LEU A 10 15.20 19.07 43.57
N LEU A 11 13.89 19.31 43.68
CA LEU A 11 12.88 18.26 43.45
C LEU A 11 12.48 18.14 41.96
N SER A 12 12.74 19.15 41.14
CA SER A 12 12.37 19.18 39.72
C SER A 12 13.38 18.50 38.79
N ALA A 13 14.59 18.19 39.26
CA ALA A 13 15.61 17.52 38.44
C ALA A 13 15.48 15.98 38.41
N PHE A 14 14.66 15.37 39.28
CA PHE A 14 14.58 13.92 39.41
C PHE A 14 13.46 13.26 38.56
N LEU A 15 12.60 14.06 37.90
CA LEU A 15 11.42 13.55 37.18
C LEU A 15 11.53 13.52 35.65
N ILE A 16 12.68 13.89 35.06
CA ILE A 16 12.85 13.93 33.59
C ILE A 16 13.77 12.81 33.08
N SER A 17 13.86 11.70 33.79
CA SER A 17 14.45 10.46 33.25
C SER A 17 13.33 9.57 32.72
N ILE A 18 12.70 10.00 31.62
CA ILE A 18 11.81 9.13 30.85
C ILE A 18 12.72 8.16 30.09
N PRO A 19 12.62 6.84 30.26
CA PRO A 19 13.41 5.91 29.47
C PRO A 19 12.96 6.01 28.01
N VAL A 20 13.78 6.64 27.17
CA VAL A 20 13.71 6.61 25.69
C VAL A 20 14.21 5.24 25.20
N ALA A 21 13.71 4.16 25.80
CA ALA A 21 14.19 2.81 25.59
C ALA A 21 13.01 1.84 25.45
N ALA A 22 12.07 2.11 24.56
CA ALA A 22 11.04 1.12 24.17
C ALA A 22 10.30 1.42 22.87
N GLN A 23 10.61 2.49 22.11
CA GLN A 23 10.08 2.63 20.76
C GLN A 23 10.93 1.81 19.80
N GLN A 24 10.82 0.49 19.91
CA GLN A 24 11.36 -0.44 18.93
C GLN A 24 10.68 -0.10 17.59
N GLN A 25 11.42 0.54 16.69
CA GLN A 25 10.88 0.86 15.36
C GLN A 25 10.35 -0.44 14.74
N PRO A 26 9.17 -0.43 14.10
CA PRO A 26 8.62 -1.60 13.44
C PRO A 26 9.67 -2.24 12.53
N ARG A 27 10.23 -3.38 12.95
CA ARG A 27 11.24 -4.08 12.17
C ARG A 27 10.52 -4.87 11.09
N LYS A 28 10.86 -4.61 9.85
CA LYS A 28 10.36 -5.41 8.73
C LYS A 28 10.87 -6.85 8.89
N ASP A 29 9.98 -7.81 8.68
CA ASP A 29 10.31 -9.24 8.68
C ASP A 29 11.31 -9.54 7.55
N PRO A 30 12.52 -10.05 7.86
CA PRO A 30 13.54 -10.37 6.86
C PRO A 30 13.09 -11.43 5.84
N GLN A 31 12.27 -12.41 6.25
CA GLN A 31 11.76 -13.45 5.37
C GLN A 31 10.74 -12.88 4.38
N ALA A 32 9.85 -12.02 4.86
CA ALA A 32 8.89 -11.33 3.98
C ALA A 32 9.61 -10.47 2.93
N LEU A 33 10.69 -9.79 3.32
CA LEU A 33 11.52 -9.03 2.39
C LEU A 33 12.18 -9.92 1.32
N ALA A 34 12.67 -11.10 1.71
CA ALA A 34 13.26 -12.05 0.78
C ALA A 34 12.25 -12.55 -0.25
N ILE A 35 11.02 -12.88 0.18
CA ILE A 35 9.95 -13.31 -0.72
C ILE A 35 9.58 -12.17 -1.69
N LEU A 36 9.43 -10.93 -1.19
CA LEU A 36 9.14 -9.78 -2.06
C LEU A 36 10.23 -9.55 -3.11
N ALA A 37 11.51 -9.74 -2.74
CA ALA A 37 12.62 -9.65 -3.69
C ALA A 37 12.57 -10.74 -4.76
N GLN A 38 12.22 -11.98 -4.39
CA GLN A 38 12.02 -13.08 -5.34
C GLN A 38 10.86 -12.78 -6.30
N CYS A 39 9.73 -12.27 -5.80
CA CYS A 39 8.61 -11.88 -6.64
C CYS A 39 8.98 -10.77 -7.63
N GLN A 40 9.73 -9.75 -7.18
CA GLN A 40 10.21 -8.69 -8.05
C GLN A 40 11.10 -9.23 -9.17
N ALA A 41 12.05 -10.12 -8.83
CA ALA A 41 12.90 -10.77 -9.81
C ALA A 41 12.10 -11.61 -10.82
N ALA A 42 11.10 -12.37 -10.35
CA ALA A 42 10.23 -13.18 -11.20
C ALA A 42 9.37 -12.34 -12.16
N MET A 43 8.96 -11.14 -11.74
CA MET A 43 8.27 -10.16 -12.60
C MET A 43 9.21 -9.46 -13.61
N GLY A 44 10.51 -9.80 -13.62
CA GLY A 44 11.49 -9.13 -14.47
C GLY A 44 11.83 -7.70 -14.03
N ALA A 45 11.45 -7.31 -12.80
CA ALA A 45 11.74 -5.99 -12.28
C ALA A 45 13.24 -5.90 -11.94
N SER A 46 13.96 -4.97 -12.57
CA SER A 46 15.30 -4.58 -12.11
C SER A 46 15.20 -3.70 -10.87
N ALA A 47 16.29 -3.61 -10.09
CA ALA A 47 16.35 -2.68 -8.97
C ALA A 47 15.95 -1.26 -9.44
N GLY A 48 14.93 -0.68 -8.79
CA GLY A 48 14.48 0.69 -9.09
C GLY A 48 13.36 0.82 -10.12
N VAL A 49 12.78 -0.26 -10.65
CA VAL A 49 11.54 -0.17 -11.45
C VAL A 49 10.45 0.50 -10.62
N ARG A 50 10.03 1.70 -11.05
CA ARG A 50 8.98 2.47 -10.38
C ARG A 50 7.67 2.46 -11.14
N ASP A 51 7.73 2.23 -12.44
CA ASP A 51 6.59 2.30 -13.33
C ASP A 51 6.43 0.93 -13.97
N THR A 52 5.20 0.42 -14.01
CA THR A 52 4.91 -0.91 -14.54
C THR A 52 3.73 -0.88 -15.48
N ILE A 53 3.75 -1.80 -16.44
CA ILE A 53 2.58 -2.19 -17.23
C ILE A 53 2.42 -3.69 -17.03
N ALA A 54 1.24 -4.11 -16.59
CA ALA A 54 0.88 -5.51 -16.47
C ALA A 54 -0.44 -5.75 -17.19
N GLU A 55 -0.51 -6.82 -17.96
CA GLU A 55 -1.69 -7.20 -18.74
C GLU A 55 -2.07 -8.64 -18.39
N GLY A 56 -3.35 -8.93 -18.43
CA GLY A 56 -3.83 -10.28 -18.18
C GLY A 56 -5.33 -10.41 -18.27
N THR A 57 -5.81 -11.54 -17.78
CA THR A 57 -7.23 -11.86 -17.69
C THR A 57 -7.69 -11.80 -16.24
N ILE A 58 -8.91 -11.32 -16.02
CA ILE A 58 -9.57 -11.33 -14.72
C ILE A 58 -10.82 -12.17 -14.78
N ALA A 59 -11.06 -12.95 -13.73
CA ALA A 59 -12.32 -13.63 -13.50
C ALA A 59 -13.08 -12.86 -12.41
N PHE A 60 -14.33 -12.53 -12.67
CA PHE A 60 -15.19 -11.88 -11.72
C PHE A 60 -16.01 -12.89 -10.94
N GLU A 61 -16.39 -12.49 -9.73
CA GLU A 61 -17.42 -13.19 -8.97
C GLU A 61 -18.71 -13.23 -9.82
N GLY A 62 -19.28 -14.42 -10.03
CA GLY A 62 -20.37 -14.64 -10.99
C GLY A 62 -19.95 -15.25 -12.32
N GLY A 63 -18.67 -15.63 -12.49
CA GLY A 63 -18.21 -16.50 -13.59
C GLY A 63 -17.91 -15.79 -14.91
N SER A 64 -18.18 -14.48 -15.01
CA SER A 64 -17.73 -13.68 -16.15
C SER A 64 -16.22 -13.46 -16.11
N SER A 65 -15.60 -13.27 -17.26
CA SER A 65 -14.18 -12.96 -17.37
C SER A 65 -13.95 -11.78 -18.31
N GLY A 66 -12.78 -11.17 -18.19
CA GLY A 66 -12.40 -10.01 -18.99
C GLY A 66 -10.88 -9.86 -19.06
N THR A 67 -10.44 -8.82 -19.75
CA THR A 67 -9.04 -8.42 -19.77
C THR A 67 -8.82 -7.25 -18.82
N ILE A 68 -7.61 -7.17 -18.27
CA ILE A 68 -7.15 -6.06 -17.45
C ILE A 68 -5.80 -5.58 -17.96
N THR A 69 -5.64 -4.26 -17.99
CA THR A 69 -4.34 -3.59 -18.08
C THR A 69 -4.15 -2.74 -16.84
N ILE A 70 -3.05 -2.97 -16.13
CA ILE A 70 -2.63 -2.21 -14.96
C ILE A 70 -1.43 -1.38 -15.38
N LYS A 71 -1.52 -0.06 -15.21
CA LYS A 71 -0.40 0.87 -15.42
C LYS A 71 -0.11 1.54 -14.09
N SER A 72 1.13 1.48 -13.62
CA SER A 72 1.54 2.16 -12.38
C SER A 72 2.63 3.19 -12.67
N LYS A 73 2.64 4.25 -11.87
CA LYS A 73 3.70 5.25 -11.82
C LYS A 73 4.09 5.50 -10.37
N GLY A 74 5.24 4.97 -9.98
CA GLY A 74 5.62 4.84 -8.58
C GLY A 74 4.60 4.04 -7.76
N VAL A 75 4.57 4.29 -6.45
CA VAL A 75 3.73 3.54 -5.49
C VAL A 75 2.36 4.17 -5.23
N ALA A 76 2.08 5.35 -5.79
CA ALA A 76 0.92 6.16 -5.41
C ALA A 76 -0.01 6.51 -6.60
N GLN A 77 0.37 6.13 -7.82
CA GLN A 77 -0.41 6.42 -9.02
C GLN A 77 -0.59 5.14 -9.82
N TYR A 78 -1.84 4.83 -10.17
CA TYR A 78 -2.12 3.69 -11.03
C TYR A 78 -3.43 3.87 -11.79
N ARG A 79 -3.51 3.16 -12.91
CA ARG A 79 -4.69 3.07 -13.78
C ARG A 79 -5.00 1.61 -14.03
N LEU A 80 -6.28 1.27 -13.92
CA LEU A 80 -6.83 -0.03 -14.25
C LEU A 80 -7.78 0.15 -15.42
N ASP A 81 -7.47 -0.45 -16.55
CA ASP A 81 -8.37 -0.54 -17.70
C ASP A 81 -8.90 -1.97 -17.77
N VAL A 82 -10.20 -2.14 -17.58
CA VAL A 82 -10.86 -3.43 -17.54
C VAL A 82 -11.87 -3.51 -18.67
N THR A 83 -11.83 -4.60 -19.45
CA THR A 83 -12.82 -4.88 -20.48
C THR A 83 -13.50 -6.21 -20.20
N SER A 84 -14.83 -6.21 -20.09
CA SER A 84 -15.63 -7.42 -19.87
C SER A 84 -16.99 -7.28 -20.56
N ASN A 85 -17.43 -8.33 -21.24
CA ASN A 85 -18.71 -8.36 -21.97
C ASN A 85 -18.91 -7.14 -22.90
N GLY A 86 -17.85 -6.69 -23.58
CA GLY A 86 -17.87 -5.53 -24.46
C GLY A 86 -17.95 -4.17 -23.76
N LYS A 87 -17.99 -4.13 -22.42
CA LYS A 87 -17.98 -2.90 -21.63
C LYS A 87 -16.58 -2.60 -21.13
N GLN A 88 -16.21 -1.33 -21.11
CA GLN A 88 -14.95 -0.86 -20.56
C GLN A 88 -15.18 -0.07 -19.27
N VAL A 89 -14.39 -0.39 -18.26
CA VAL A 89 -14.30 0.36 -17.00
C VAL A 89 -12.85 0.78 -16.81
N THR A 90 -12.64 2.07 -16.62
CA THR A 90 -11.33 2.62 -16.25
C THR A 90 -11.39 3.13 -14.81
N ASN A 91 -10.46 2.73 -13.97
CA ASN A 91 -10.23 3.39 -12.67
C ASN A 91 -8.87 4.09 -12.71
N VAL A 92 -8.80 5.34 -12.27
CA VAL A 92 -7.55 6.11 -12.17
C VAL A 92 -7.39 6.58 -10.74
N PHE A 93 -6.21 6.35 -10.17
CA PHE A 93 -5.82 6.77 -8.84
C PHE A 93 -4.55 7.61 -8.93
N ASN A 94 -4.57 8.78 -8.29
CA ASN A 94 -3.48 9.73 -8.34
C ASN A 94 -3.29 10.36 -6.95
N GLY A 95 -2.41 9.75 -6.15
CA GLY A 95 -1.87 10.37 -4.93
C GLY A 95 -2.91 10.82 -3.90
N GLY A 96 -3.99 10.05 -3.70
CA GLY A 96 -5.05 10.34 -2.73
C GLY A 96 -6.39 10.71 -3.35
N THR A 97 -6.47 10.89 -4.67
CA THR A 97 -7.73 11.02 -5.41
C THR A 97 -7.94 9.82 -6.33
N GLY A 98 -9.19 9.43 -6.54
CA GLY A 98 -9.55 8.31 -7.40
C GLY A 98 -10.84 8.59 -8.15
N HIS A 99 -10.96 8.11 -9.38
CA HIS A 99 -12.22 8.13 -10.11
C HIS A 99 -12.38 6.90 -11.00
N ARG A 100 -13.63 6.53 -11.24
CA ARG A 100 -14.05 5.53 -12.21
C ARG A 100 -14.66 6.24 -13.42
N GLN A 101 -14.30 5.77 -14.61
CA GLN A 101 -14.97 6.09 -15.85
C GLN A 101 -15.63 4.81 -16.39
N GLN A 102 -16.93 4.87 -16.62
CA GLN A 102 -17.72 3.76 -17.16
C GLN A 102 -18.87 4.35 -17.97
N ASP A 103 -19.13 3.79 -19.16
CA ASP A 103 -20.25 4.20 -20.02
C ASP A 103 -20.27 5.74 -20.28
N GLY A 104 -19.08 6.34 -20.45
CA GLY A 104 -18.91 7.79 -20.66
C GLY A 104 -19.08 8.67 -19.42
N LYS A 105 -19.48 8.11 -18.28
CA LYS A 105 -19.66 8.83 -17.01
C LYS A 105 -18.42 8.69 -16.12
N ARG A 106 -18.01 9.81 -15.51
CA ARG A 106 -17.02 9.83 -14.43
C ARG A 106 -17.70 9.83 -13.06
N THR A 107 -17.18 9.07 -12.11
CA THR A 107 -17.64 9.04 -10.72
C THR A 107 -16.41 8.99 -9.81
N ASP A 108 -16.33 9.92 -8.87
CA ASP A 108 -15.22 9.95 -7.93
C ASP A 108 -15.33 8.77 -6.95
N LEU A 109 -14.17 8.17 -6.67
CA LEU A 109 -14.07 7.01 -5.82
C LEU A 109 -13.70 7.43 -4.40
N PRO A 110 -14.25 6.76 -3.37
CA PRO A 110 -13.89 7.05 -1.99
C PRO A 110 -12.47 6.56 -1.70
N VAL A 111 -11.79 7.25 -0.76
CA VAL A 111 -10.38 7.01 -0.43
C VAL A 111 -10.05 5.56 -0.07
N TRP A 112 -10.96 4.85 0.58
CA TRP A 112 -10.76 3.44 0.97
C TRP A 112 -10.67 2.48 -0.21
N SER A 113 -11.06 2.90 -1.43
CA SER A 113 -10.95 2.10 -2.65
C SER A 113 -9.63 2.27 -3.41
N HIS A 114 -8.71 3.08 -2.87
CA HIS A 114 -7.44 3.44 -3.51
C HIS A 114 -6.31 2.42 -3.28
N SER A 115 -6.63 1.24 -2.76
CA SER A 115 -5.66 0.15 -2.56
C SER A 115 -5.89 -0.98 -3.57
N ILE A 116 -4.80 -1.47 -4.16
CA ILE A 116 -4.79 -2.75 -4.85
C ILE A 116 -4.32 -3.80 -3.85
N SER A 117 -5.17 -4.79 -3.57
CA SER A 117 -4.76 -5.99 -2.85
C SER A 117 -4.65 -7.16 -3.83
N VAL A 118 -3.43 -7.63 -4.05
CA VAL A 118 -3.20 -8.90 -4.75
C VAL A 118 -3.18 -9.99 -3.69
N ARG A 119 -4.19 -10.85 -3.66
CA ARG A 119 -4.16 -12.05 -2.82
C ARG A 119 -3.40 -13.14 -3.59
N SER A 120 -2.17 -13.43 -3.16
CA SER A 120 -1.49 -14.65 -3.59
C SER A 120 -2.09 -15.83 -2.85
N THR A 121 -2.98 -16.60 -3.49
CA THR A 121 -3.40 -17.90 -2.97
C THR A 121 -2.30 -18.91 -3.26
N TYR A 122 -1.48 -19.20 -2.25
CA TYR A 122 -0.53 -20.31 -2.31
C TYR A 122 -1.32 -21.62 -2.20
N GLN A 123 -1.59 -22.29 -3.32
CA GLN A 123 -2.12 -23.66 -3.27
C GLN A 123 -0.98 -24.60 -2.93
N HIS A 124 -0.97 -25.10 -1.69
CA HIS A 124 -0.11 -26.21 -1.29
C HIS A 124 -0.69 -27.48 -1.93
N SER A 125 -0.13 -27.89 -3.07
CA SER A 125 -0.38 -29.20 -3.67
C SER A 125 0.36 -30.24 -2.83
N HIS A 126 -0.35 -30.95 -1.97
CA HIS A 126 0.14 -32.20 -1.40
C HIS A 126 0.03 -33.28 -2.48
N ALA A 127 1.17 -33.69 -3.03
CA ALA A 127 1.33 -34.97 -3.70
C ALA A 127 1.63 -36.05 -2.66
#